data_AF-A0AA38FUT8-F1
#
_entry.id   AF-A0AA38FUT8-F1
#
_cell.length_a   1.000
_cell.length_b   1.000
_cell.length_c   1.000
_cell.angle_alpha   90.00
_cell.angle_beta   90.00
_cell.angle_gamma   90.00
#
_symmetry.space_group_name_H-M   'P 1'
#
loop_
_entity.id
_entity.type
_entity.pdbx_description
1 polymer ?
#
loop_
_entity_poly.entity_id
_entity_poly.type
_entity_poly.pdbx_seq_one_letter_code
_entity_poly.pdbx_strand_id
1 'polypeptide(L)'
;MTKKGAFLWNDTAREDFEKLKKVTSPYPALAIPNFSHPFVVDCDATDEGIGALLMQKGHPISFESRKLKALESAFSIYDKEMLAIMHALAKFRQYL
;
A
#
# COMPACT_ATOMS: atom_id res chain seq x y z
N MET A 1 20.30 11.46 11.04
CA MET A 1 19.27 12.29 10.37
C MET A 1 19.89 13.65 10.09
N THR A 2 20.04 14.02 8.83
CA THR A 2 20.81 15.18 8.36
C THR A 2 20.26 16.50 8.90
N LYS A 3 20.83 16.98 10.01
CA LYS A 3 20.74 18.38 10.42
C LYS A 3 21.80 19.19 9.67
N LYS A 4 21.48 19.63 8.44
CA LYS A 4 22.11 20.77 7.74
C LYS A 4 21.21 21.17 6.57
N GLY A 5 20.56 22.32 6.69
CA GLY A 5 19.62 22.87 5.71
C GLY A 5 18.20 22.33 5.89
N ALA A 6 17.37 23.00 6.70
CA ALA A 6 15.94 22.69 6.75
C ALA A 6 15.35 22.96 5.36
N PHE A 7 14.55 22.02 4.85
CA PHE A 7 13.81 22.23 3.62
C PHE A 7 12.84 23.40 3.82
N LEU A 8 13.04 24.48 3.08
CA LEU A 8 12.14 25.64 3.12
C LEU A 8 10.97 25.36 2.19
N TRP A 9 9.78 25.16 2.77
CA TRP A 9 8.54 25.05 2.03
C TRP A 9 8.16 26.43 1.46
N ASN A 10 8.69 26.76 0.29
CA ASN A 10 8.42 28.01 -0.43
C ASN A 10 7.35 27.82 -1.51
N ASP A 11 6.95 28.92 -2.15
CA ASP A 11 5.88 28.89 -3.16
C ASP A 11 6.24 28.00 -4.36
N THR A 12 7.52 27.98 -4.76
CA THR A 12 8.00 27.09 -5.83
C THR A 12 7.87 25.60 -5.45
N ALA A 13 8.27 25.22 -4.23
CA ALA A 13 8.12 23.86 -3.72
C ALA A 13 6.64 23.45 -3.65
N ARG A 14 5.75 24.39 -3.28
CA ARG A 14 4.31 24.15 -3.27
C ARG A 14 3.76 23.94 -4.68
N GLU A 15 4.14 24.79 -5.64
CA GLU A 15 3.70 24.65 -7.03
C GLU A 15 4.16 23.35 -7.65
N ASP A 16 5.42 22.96 -7.42
CA ASP A 16 5.97 21.71 -7.94
C ASP A 16 5.34 20.50 -7.27
N PHE A 17 5.02 20.56 -5.98
CA PHE A 17 4.26 19.53 -5.29
C PHE A 17 2.84 19.40 -5.84
N GLU A 18 2.15 20.50 -6.13
CA GLU A 18 0.81 20.45 -6.75
C GLU A 18 0.86 19.94 -8.19
N LYS A 19 1.91 20.28 -8.97
CA LYS A 19 2.14 19.65 -10.29
C LYS A 19 2.35 18.15 -10.14
N LEU A 20 3.19 17.73 -9.19
CA LEU A 20 3.45 16.32 -8.93
C LEU A 20 2.15 15.59 -8.58
N LYS A 21 1.34 16.12 -7.66
CA LYS A 21 0.03 15.55 -7.31
C LYS A 21 -0.87 15.38 -8.53
N LYS A 22 -0.91 16.34 -9.45
CA LYS A 22 -1.71 16.22 -10.68
C LYS A 22 -1.22 15.11 -11.60
N VAL A 23 0.10 14.92 -11.71
CA VAL A 23 0.71 13.87 -12.54
C VAL A 23 0.62 12.49 -11.87
N THR A 24 0.72 12.42 -10.54
CA THR A 24 0.64 11.17 -9.76
C THR A 24 -0.78 10.79 -9.38
N SER A 25 -1.78 11.62 -9.68
CA SER A 25 -3.20 11.34 -9.47
C SER A 25 -3.98 11.01 -10.75
N PRO A 26 -3.53 10.10 -11.65
CA PRO A 26 -4.51 9.27 -12.29
C PRO A 26 -5.02 8.33 -11.20
N TYR A 27 -6.15 8.66 -10.58
CA TYR A 27 -6.84 7.76 -9.65
C TYR A 27 -6.93 6.39 -10.36
N PRO A 28 -6.21 5.35 -9.90
CA PRO A 28 -6.34 4.06 -10.55
C PRO A 28 -7.77 3.60 -10.24
N ALA A 29 -8.65 3.72 -11.23
CA ALA A 29 -10.02 3.27 -11.10
C ALA A 29 -9.98 1.79 -10.71
N LEU A 30 -10.58 1.46 -9.57
CA LEU A 30 -10.66 0.08 -9.12
C LEU A 30 -11.39 -0.73 -10.21
N ALA A 31 -10.76 -1.80 -10.66
CA ALA A 31 -11.36 -2.69 -11.64
C ALA A 31 -12.46 -3.53 -10.98
N ILE A 32 -13.52 -3.81 -11.72
CA ILE A 32 -14.54 -4.78 -11.30
C ILE A 32 -13.90 -6.18 -11.35
N PRO A 33 -13.99 -6.98 -10.29
CA PRO A 33 -13.40 -8.32 -10.26
C PRO A 33 -14.02 -9.22 -11.32
N ASN A 34 -13.18 -9.95 -12.07
CA ASN A 34 -13.62 -10.92 -13.06
C ASN A 34 -13.12 -12.32 -12.67
N PHE A 35 -14.03 -13.17 -12.18
CA PHE A 35 -13.72 -14.52 -11.71
C PHE A 35 -13.24 -15.49 -12.80
N SER A 36 -13.31 -15.12 -14.09
CA SER A 36 -12.72 -15.89 -15.18
C SER A 36 -11.21 -15.67 -15.34
N HIS A 37 -10.62 -14.72 -14.60
CA HIS A 37 -9.19 -14.44 -14.63
C HIS A 37 -8.55 -14.72 -13.26
N PRO A 38 -7.27 -15.14 -13.23
CA PRO A 38 -6.57 -15.34 -11.97
C PRO A 38 -6.38 -14.01 -11.24
N PHE A 39 -6.60 -14.04 -9.94
CA PHE A 39 -6.25 -12.94 -9.04
C PHE A 39 -4.79 -13.04 -8.62
N VAL A 40 -4.14 -11.89 -8.45
CA VAL A 40 -2.80 -11.77 -7.87
C VAL A 40 -2.92 -10.94 -6.61
N VAL A 41 -2.28 -11.40 -5.53
CA VAL A 41 -2.24 -10.70 -4.25
C VAL A 41 -0.79 -10.34 -3.95
N ASP A 42 -0.50 -9.04 -3.91
CA ASP A 42 0.78 -8.52 -3.45
C ASP A 42 0.64 -8.09 -2.00
N CYS A 43 1.57 -8.48 -1.14
CA CYS A 43 1.61 -8.13 0.28
C CYS A 43 2.91 -7.38 0.57
N ASP A 44 2.86 -6.47 1.53
CA ASP A 44 4.03 -5.73 2.00
C ASP A 44 3.88 -5.42 3.49
N ALA A 45 5.01 -5.32 4.20
CA ALA A 45 5.04 -4.99 5.60
C ALA A 45 6.05 -3.88 5.93
N THR A 46 5.67 -3.06 6.90
CA THR A 46 6.51 -2.00 7.45
C THR A 46 6.56 -2.13 8.98
N ASP A 47 7.36 -1.30 9.63
CA ASP A 47 7.41 -1.29 11.09
C ASP A 47 6.11 -0.83 11.75
N GLU A 48 5.26 -0.10 11.03
CA GLU A 48 4.03 0.47 11.56
C GLU A 48 2.76 -0.28 11.12
N GLY A 49 2.81 -1.00 10.00
CA GLY A 49 1.62 -1.54 9.36
C GLY A 49 1.93 -2.61 8.32
N ILE A 50 0.88 -3.35 7.96
CA ILE A 50 0.86 -4.30 6.85
C ILE A 50 -0.09 -3.81 5.77
N GLY A 51 0.21 -4.15 4.53
CA GLY A 51 -0.57 -3.82 3.35
C GLY A 51 -0.77 -5.03 2.44
N ALA A 52 -1.85 -5.00 1.68
CA ALA A 52 -2.10 -5.95 0.61
C ALA A 52 -2.86 -5.30 -0.55
N LEU A 53 -2.56 -5.77 -1.76
CA LEU A 53 -3.16 -5.34 -3.01
C LEU A 53 -3.71 -6.56 -3.76
N LEU A 54 -5.01 -6.55 -4.03
CA LEU A 54 -5.65 -7.50 -4.93
C LEU A 54 -5.71 -6.91 -6.34
N MET A 55 -5.19 -7.63 -7.33
CA MET A 55 -5.13 -7.14 -8.72
C MET A 55 -5.36 -8.23 -9.77
N GLN A 56 -5.78 -7.80 -10.95
CA GLN A 56 -5.94 -8.63 -12.15
C GLN A 56 -5.33 -7.94 -13.35
N LYS A 57 -4.48 -8.65 -14.12
CA LYS A 57 -3.81 -8.11 -15.32
C LYS A 57 -3.15 -6.73 -15.10
N GLY A 58 -2.47 -6.55 -13.97
CA GLY A 58 -1.83 -5.27 -13.65
C GLY A 58 -2.77 -4.18 -13.12
N HIS A 59 -4.08 -4.44 -13.01
CA HIS A 59 -5.06 -3.46 -12.56
C HIS A 59 -5.52 -3.75 -11.12
N PRO A 60 -5.50 -2.74 -10.23
CA PRO A 60 -5.92 -2.92 -8.86
C PRO A 60 -7.44 -3.07 -8.75
N ILE A 61 -7.88 -4.04 -7.94
CA ILE A 61 -9.29 -4.31 -7.62
C ILE A 61 -9.63 -3.82 -6.22
N SER A 62 -8.76 -4.11 -5.26
CA SER A 62 -8.97 -3.71 -3.86
C SER A 62 -7.63 -3.54 -3.16
N PHE A 63 -7.56 -2.52 -2.30
CA PHE A 63 -6.44 -2.30 -1.39
C PHE A 63 -6.88 -2.63 0.03
N GLU A 64 -5.97 -3.17 0.83
CA GLU A 64 -6.16 -3.40 2.26
C GLU A 64 -4.91 -2.92 2.99
N SER A 65 -5.10 -2.18 4.09
CA SER A 65 -4.00 -1.77 4.96
C SER A 65 -4.44 -1.82 6.40
N ARG A 66 -3.58 -2.33 7.29
CA ARG A 66 -3.87 -2.45 8.72
C ARG A 66 -2.65 -2.04 9.53
N LYS A 67 -2.86 -1.16 10.51
CA LYS A 67 -1.83 -0.81 11.49
C LYS A 67 -1.49 -2.00 12.38
N LEU A 68 -0.22 -2.21 12.67
CA LEU A 68 0.23 -3.25 13.60
C LEU A 68 -0.20 -2.92 15.03
N LYS A 69 -0.61 -3.94 15.78
CA LYS A 69 -0.81 -3.83 17.23
C LYS A 69 0.54 -3.75 17.94
N ALA A 70 0.55 -3.24 19.17
CA ALA A 70 1.79 -3.08 19.95
C ALA A 70 2.61 -4.37 20.11
N LEU A 71 1.95 -5.53 20.16
CA LEU A 71 2.64 -6.83 20.20
C LEU A 71 3.21 -7.19 18.83
N GLU A 72 2.46 -6.95 17.75
CA GLU A 72 2.85 -7.28 16.38
C GLU A 72 3.97 -6.35 15.87
N SER A 73 4.06 -5.11 16.37
CA SER A 73 5.14 -4.20 16.01
C SER A 73 6.53 -4.68 16.46
N ALA A 74 6.58 -5.52 17.50
CA ALA A 74 7.81 -6.12 18.00
C ALA A 74 8.24 -7.38 17.22
N PHE A 75 7.44 -7.85 16.26
CA PHE A 75 7.77 -9.00 15.44
C PHE A 75 8.95 -8.73 14.50
N SER A 76 9.61 -9.79 14.02
CA SER A 76 10.61 -9.66 12.97
C SER A 76 9.95 -9.23 11.66
N ILE A 77 10.71 -8.66 10.72
CA ILE A 77 10.15 -8.27 9.42
C ILE A 77 9.55 -9.49 8.69
N TYR A 78 10.17 -10.66 8.78
CA TYR A 78 9.66 -11.90 8.18
C TYR A 78 8.30 -12.32 8.76
N ASP A 79 8.13 -12.19 10.07
CA ASP A 79 6.85 -12.48 10.72
C ASP A 79 5.77 -11.45 10.33
N LYS A 80 6.14 -10.19 10.14
CA LYS A 80 5.23 -9.13 9.67
C LYS A 80 4.81 -9.37 8.23
N GLU A 81 5.71 -9.80 7.34
CA GLU A 81 5.41 -10.21 5.96
C GLU A 81 4.44 -11.40 5.96
N MET A 82 4.70 -12.43 6.78
CA MET A 82 3.79 -13.57 6.91
C MET A 82 2.41 -13.15 7.44
N LEU A 83 2.38 -12.23 8.41
CA LEU A 83 1.14 -11.65 8.92
C LEU A 83 0.38 -10.88 7.84
N ALA A 84 1.08 -10.15 6.96
CA ALA A 84 0.50 -9.46 5.81
C ALA A 84 -0.18 -10.47 4.87
N ILE A 85 0.49 -11.57 4.52
CA ILE A 85 -0.06 -12.65 3.68
C ILE A 85 -1.31 -13.26 4.33
N MET A 86 -1.22 -13.65 5.61
CA MET A 86 -2.35 -14.26 6.33
C MET A 86 -3.55 -13.30 6.43
N HIS A 87 -3.30 -12.01 6.68
CA HIS A 87 -4.34 -10.98 6.72
C HIS A 87 -4.97 -10.79 5.33
N ALA A 88 -4.17 -10.75 4.28
CA ALA A 88 -4.64 -10.59 2.90
C ALA A 88 -5.52 -11.77 2.47
N LEU A 89 -5.10 -13.02 2.74
CA LEU A 89 -5.89 -14.21 2.43
C LEU A 89 -7.22 -14.23 3.19
N ALA A 90 -7.21 -13.84 4.47
CA ALA A 90 -8.44 -13.73 5.24
C ALA A 90 -9.38 -12.64 4.70
N LYS A 91 -8.83 -11.49 4.31
CA LYS A 91 -9.60 -10.36 3.78
C LYS A 91 -10.17 -10.63 2.39
N PHE A 92 -9.38 -11.24 1.51
CA PHE A 92 -9.75 -11.48 0.11
C PHE A 92 -10.33 -12.88 -0.14
N ARG A 93 -10.69 -13.63 0.91
CA ARG A 93 -11.29 -14.98 0.83
C ARG A 93 -12.54 -15.07 -0.08
N GLN A 94 -13.22 -13.97 -0.32
CA GLN A 94 -14.38 -13.92 -1.22
C GLN A 94 -14.00 -13.85 -2.72
N TYR A 95 -12.74 -13.54 -3.03
CA TYR A 95 -12.21 -13.41 -4.39
C TYR A 95 -11.27 -14.56 -4.78
N LEU A 96 -10.59 -15.16 -3.80
CA LEU A 96 -9.69 -16.30 -3.93
C LEU A 96 -10.45 -17.63 -3.80
#